data_AF-A0A838FT12-F1
#
_entry.id   AF-A0A838FT12-F1
#
_cell.length_a   1.000
_cell.length_b   1.000
_cell.length_c   1.000
_cell.angle_alpha   90.00
_cell.angle_beta   90.00
_cell.angle_gamma   90.00
#
_symmetry.space_group_name_H-M   'P 1'
#
loop_
_entity.id
_entity.type
_entity.pdbx_description
1 polymer ?
#
loop_
_entity_poly.entity_id
_entity_poly.type
_entity_poly.pdbx_seq_one_letter_code
_entity_poly.pdbx_strand_id
1 'polypeptide(L)'
;MARALRIEYEGALYHITARGNRRDRIFAGDQDRQDFIDLLTVSLARYAVELHAYVLLTNHFHLIARTSRANLARWMHWLLVAYTVRFNRRHSAVGHLFQGRYKSLLVEPGSYLLELSRYLHLNPVRGSRRGAGTPQERRERLRAYSWSSYRGYAGVARQASFVTEDLVFGEFQARTGQATRVQYRRFVEEGLLREIENPAEAAQWQAVLGSEEFLQTIKDRMQARREGRREVKALRKATAGPSPGAVVAVVAKKYGVPAVRLLQGRAYGLRARSVAMWAVWQLCGLTLREIGELFGGMDYAAVAQRIRRLESDRQRRKELHDVLIQCQNI
;
A
#
# COMPACT_ATOMS: atom_id res chain seq x y z
N MET A 1 7.71 19.36 -2.54
CA MET A 1 8.54 18.43 -3.34
C MET A 1 7.67 17.46 -4.12
N ALA A 2 8.02 17.20 -5.38
CA ALA A 2 7.39 16.17 -6.19
C ALA A 2 7.55 14.80 -5.50
N ARG A 3 6.45 14.05 -5.41
CA ARG A 3 6.37 12.78 -4.68
C ARG A 3 7.01 11.67 -5.51
N ALA A 4 7.90 10.88 -4.91
CA ALA A 4 8.34 9.63 -5.51
C ALA A 4 7.12 8.73 -5.80
N LEU A 5 7.09 8.17 -7.01
CA LEU A 5 6.08 7.22 -7.47
C LEU A 5 6.19 5.93 -6.64
N ARG A 6 5.05 5.38 -6.22
CA ARG A 6 5.01 4.05 -5.62
C ARG A 6 4.92 3.03 -6.74
N ILE A 7 5.97 2.23 -6.86
CA ILE A 7 6.04 1.20 -7.89
C ILE A 7 5.30 -0.02 -7.37
N GLU A 8 4.25 -0.42 -8.09
CA GLU A 8 3.44 -1.59 -7.78
C GLU A 8 3.18 -2.42 -9.03
N TYR A 9 3.47 -3.71 -8.92
CA TYR A 9 3.23 -4.74 -9.93
C TYR A 9 2.97 -6.08 -9.22
N GLU A 10 2.42 -7.04 -9.96
CA GLU A 10 2.14 -8.39 -9.46
C GLU A 10 3.42 -9.13 -9.06
N GLY A 11 3.43 -9.76 -7.88
CA GLY A 11 4.58 -10.50 -7.36
C GLY A 11 5.70 -9.61 -6.82
N ALA A 12 5.52 -8.30 -6.75
CA ALA A 12 6.53 -7.39 -6.23
C ALA A 12 6.82 -7.63 -4.75
N LEU A 13 8.11 -7.62 -4.39
CA LEU A 13 8.63 -7.78 -3.04
C LEU A 13 9.08 -6.42 -2.48
N TYR A 14 8.75 -6.17 -1.22
CA TYR A 14 8.94 -4.86 -0.61
C TYR A 14 9.58 -4.91 0.77
N HIS A 15 10.47 -3.96 1.03
CA HIS A 15 10.74 -3.47 2.38
C HIS A 15 9.78 -2.34 2.70
N ILE A 16 9.01 -2.46 3.78
CA ILE A 16 7.98 -1.48 4.14
C ILE A 16 8.25 -0.96 5.53
N THR A 17 8.21 0.37 5.70
CA THR A 17 8.40 1.01 7.00
C THR A 17 7.39 2.12 7.24
N ALA A 18 6.89 2.22 8.47
CA ALA A 18 6.15 3.40 8.93
C ALA A 18 6.60 3.77 10.33
N ARG A 19 6.62 5.07 10.63
CA ARG A 19 7.13 5.64 11.87
C ARG A 19 6.13 6.62 12.47
N GLY A 20 6.12 6.69 13.79
CA GLY A 20 5.26 7.58 14.56
C GLY A 20 5.49 9.05 14.24
N ASN A 21 4.41 9.82 14.30
CA ASN A 21 4.48 11.27 14.20
C ASN A 21 5.44 11.80 15.27
N ARG A 22 6.29 12.78 14.93
CA ARG A 22 7.36 13.28 15.82
C ARG A 22 8.32 12.21 16.37
N ARG A 23 8.40 11.03 15.72
CA ARG A 23 9.11 9.84 16.20
C ARG A 23 8.57 9.28 17.52
N ASP A 24 7.33 9.64 17.88
CA ASP A 24 6.63 9.15 19.06
C ASP A 24 6.29 7.67 18.96
N ARG A 25 5.90 7.11 20.11
CA ARG A 25 5.51 5.71 20.24
C ARG A 25 4.29 5.43 19.37
N ILE A 26 4.40 4.44 18.50
CA ILE A 26 3.26 3.84 17.79
C ILE A 26 2.75 2.60 18.51
N PHE A 27 3.54 2.04 19.43
CA PHE A 27 3.11 1.01 20.38
C PHE A 27 3.48 1.50 21.78
N ALA A 28 2.49 1.79 22.62
CA ALA A 28 2.71 2.17 24.01
C ALA A 28 3.05 0.95 24.88
N GLY A 29 2.52 -0.22 24.50
CA GLY A 29 2.79 -1.49 25.16
C GLY A 29 2.60 -2.69 24.26
N ASP A 30 2.61 -3.87 24.87
CA ASP A 30 2.52 -5.16 24.19
C ASP A 30 1.14 -5.42 23.60
N GLN A 31 0.08 -4.94 24.25
CA GLN A 31 -1.28 -5.01 23.70
C GLN A 31 -1.42 -4.26 22.36
N ASP A 32 -0.76 -3.11 22.19
CA ASP A 32 -0.79 -2.37 20.93
C ASP A 32 -0.08 -3.14 19.81
N ARG A 33 1.01 -3.83 20.13
CA ARG A 33 1.71 -4.67 19.16
C ARG A 33 0.87 -5.88 18.78
N GLN A 34 0.20 -6.50 19.76
CA GLN A 34 -0.72 -7.60 19.49
C GLN A 34 -1.86 -7.17 18.56
N ASP A 35 -2.49 -6.03 18.86
CA ASP A 35 -3.54 -5.46 18.01
C ASP A 35 -3.07 -5.20 16.57
N PHE A 36 -1.83 -4.75 16.40
CA PHE A 36 -1.23 -4.57 15.09
C PHE A 36 -1.00 -5.89 14.38
N ILE A 37 -0.51 -6.91 15.08
CA ILE A 37 -0.34 -8.27 14.54
C ILE A 37 -1.70 -8.83 14.10
N ASP A 38 -2.75 -8.70 14.91
CA ASP A 38 -4.09 -9.18 14.56
C ASP A 38 -4.59 -8.54 13.25
N LEU A 39 -4.46 -7.21 13.14
CA LEU A 39 -4.83 -6.47 11.94
C LEU A 39 -3.94 -6.84 10.74
N LEU A 40 -2.64 -7.00 10.97
CA LEU A 40 -1.69 -7.43 9.94
C LEU A 40 -2.13 -8.80 9.39
N THR A 41 -2.33 -9.80 10.25
CA THR A 41 -2.74 -11.15 9.85
C THR A 41 -4.05 -11.14 9.06
N VAL A 42 -5.08 -10.40 9.51
CA VAL A 42 -6.34 -10.25 8.76
C VAL A 42 -6.10 -9.61 7.38
N SER A 43 -5.20 -8.63 7.30
CA SER A 43 -4.91 -7.92 6.06
C SER A 43 -4.16 -8.77 5.03
N LEU A 44 -3.32 -9.73 5.46
CA LEU A 44 -2.55 -10.58 4.55
C LEU A 44 -3.47 -11.38 3.64
N ALA A 45 -4.46 -12.07 4.21
CA ALA A 45 -5.46 -12.81 3.44
C ALA A 45 -6.33 -11.88 2.57
N ARG A 46 -6.81 -10.77 3.17
CA ARG A 46 -7.70 -9.81 2.49
C ARG A 46 -7.08 -9.21 1.22
N TYR A 47 -5.77 -9.02 1.21
CA TYR A 47 -5.05 -8.37 0.11
C TYR A 47 -4.15 -9.32 -0.69
N ALA A 48 -4.17 -10.63 -0.41
CA ALA A 48 -3.29 -11.61 -1.04
C ALA A 48 -1.81 -11.17 -0.94
N VAL A 49 -1.35 -11.00 0.30
CA VAL A 49 0.00 -10.58 0.63
C VAL A 49 0.69 -11.69 1.42
N GLU A 50 1.90 -12.04 1.02
CA GLU A 50 2.79 -12.95 1.72
C GLU A 50 3.74 -12.12 2.59
N LEU A 51 3.78 -12.40 3.89
CA LEU A 51 4.71 -11.74 4.80
C LEU A 51 5.91 -12.66 5.03
N HIS A 52 7.11 -12.18 4.72
CA HIS A 52 8.35 -12.94 4.91
C HIS A 52 9.05 -12.60 6.23
N ALA A 53 9.04 -11.33 6.64
CA ALA A 53 9.62 -10.95 7.93
C ALA A 53 8.97 -9.71 8.51
N TYR A 54 9.02 -9.58 9.84
CA TYR A 54 8.57 -8.37 10.52
C TYR A 54 9.39 -8.07 11.79
N VAL A 55 9.43 -6.80 12.15
CA VAL A 55 9.87 -6.33 13.47
C VAL A 55 9.03 -5.11 13.85
N LEU A 56 8.48 -5.12 15.06
CA LEU A 56 7.71 -4.01 15.63
C LEU A 56 8.56 -3.36 16.73
N LEU A 57 9.07 -2.15 16.47
CA LEU A 57 9.77 -1.33 17.46
C LEU A 57 8.83 -0.28 18.02
N THR A 58 9.16 0.30 19.17
CA THR A 58 8.30 1.25 19.90
C THR A 58 7.70 2.37 19.03
N ASN A 59 8.48 2.98 18.14
CA ASN A 59 8.04 4.11 17.31
C ASN A 59 7.99 3.82 15.81
N HIS A 60 8.29 2.60 15.36
CA HIS A 60 8.20 2.22 13.95
C HIS A 60 8.18 0.71 13.77
N PHE A 61 7.80 0.25 12.59
CA PHE A 61 7.92 -1.15 12.22
C PHE A 61 8.64 -1.30 10.88
N HIS A 62 9.15 -2.50 10.63
CA HIS A 62 9.60 -2.94 9.32
C HIS A 62 8.90 -4.24 8.93
N LEU A 63 8.49 -4.34 7.67
CA LEU A 63 7.95 -5.55 7.06
C LEU A 63 8.77 -5.88 5.80
N ILE A 64 8.95 -7.18 5.54
CA ILE A 64 9.30 -7.70 4.22
C ILE A 64 8.08 -8.46 3.73
N ALA A 65 7.47 -7.99 2.65
CA ALA A 65 6.22 -8.55 2.15
C ALA A 65 6.17 -8.56 0.62
N ARG A 66 5.61 -9.62 0.06
CA ARG A 66 5.33 -9.77 -1.36
C ARG A 66 3.84 -9.62 -1.61
N THR A 67 3.46 -8.77 -2.57
CA THR A 67 2.05 -8.62 -2.96
C THR A 67 1.77 -9.42 -4.22
N SER A 68 0.86 -10.39 -4.16
CA SER A 68 0.48 -11.20 -5.34
C SER A 68 -0.35 -10.42 -6.35
N ARG A 69 -0.70 -9.16 -6.05
CA ARG A 69 -1.35 -8.21 -6.96
C ARG A 69 -0.68 -6.84 -6.80
N ALA A 70 -0.83 -5.96 -7.77
CA ALA A 70 -0.35 -4.57 -7.69
C ALA A 70 -1.21 -3.72 -6.73
N ASN A 71 -1.23 -4.05 -5.42
CA ASN A 71 -2.18 -3.49 -4.45
C ASN A 71 -1.54 -3.03 -3.12
N LEU A 72 -0.22 -2.90 -3.05
CA LEU A 72 0.54 -2.44 -1.88
C LEU A 72 -0.10 -1.19 -1.24
N ALA A 73 -0.47 -0.19 -2.06
CA ALA A 73 -1.06 1.05 -1.57
C ALA A 73 -2.40 0.84 -0.87
N ARG A 74 -3.25 -0.05 -1.39
CA ARG A 74 -4.56 -0.37 -0.82
C ARG A 74 -4.41 -1.16 0.48
N TRP A 75 -3.51 -2.13 0.50
CA TRP A 75 -3.22 -2.95 1.67
C TRP A 75 -2.71 -2.09 2.83
N MET A 76 -1.65 -1.32 2.61
CA MET A 76 -1.04 -0.51 3.66
C MET A 76 -1.93 0.65 4.11
N HIS A 77 -2.76 1.21 3.22
CA HIS A 77 -3.75 2.20 3.64
C HIS A 77 -4.74 1.60 4.65
N TRP A 78 -5.29 0.41 4.35
CA TRP A 78 -6.22 -0.25 5.25
C TRP A 78 -5.58 -0.57 6.60
N LEU A 79 -4.39 -1.19 6.60
CA LEU A 79 -3.69 -1.61 7.82
C LEU A 79 -3.41 -0.42 8.73
N LEU A 80 -2.82 0.65 8.19
CA LEU A 80 -2.43 1.82 8.98
C LEU A 80 -3.62 2.60 9.50
N VAL A 81 -4.70 2.72 8.72
CA VAL A 81 -5.93 3.40 9.16
C VAL A 81 -6.61 2.59 10.25
N ALA A 82 -6.81 1.28 10.05
CA ALA A 82 -7.44 0.42 11.04
C ALA A 82 -6.68 0.43 12.37
N TYR A 83 -5.34 0.36 12.30
CA TYR A 83 -4.50 0.42 13.49
C TYR A 83 -4.56 1.79 14.17
N THR A 84 -4.48 2.89 13.42
CA THR A 84 -4.59 4.25 13.99
C THR A 84 -5.90 4.45 14.74
N VAL A 85 -7.02 3.97 14.18
CA VAL A 85 -8.33 4.04 14.84
C VAL A 85 -8.34 3.25 16.15
N ARG A 86 -7.81 2.02 16.15
CA ARG A 86 -7.76 1.17 17.34
C ARG A 86 -6.86 1.74 18.43
N PHE A 87 -5.69 2.26 18.05
CA PHE A 87 -4.75 2.94 18.93
C PHE A 87 -5.37 4.20 19.55
N ASN A 88 -5.93 5.09 18.73
CA ASN A 88 -6.53 6.34 19.21
C ASN A 88 -7.68 6.08 20.17
N ARG A 89 -8.52 5.08 19.89
CA ARG A 89 -9.61 4.68 20.80
C ARG A 89 -9.08 4.16 22.14
N ARG A 90 -8.04 3.31 22.15
CA ARG A 90 -7.46 2.79 23.41
C ARG A 90 -6.85 3.90 24.26
N HIS A 91 -6.11 4.79 23.62
CA HIS A 91 -5.29 5.80 24.32
C HIS A 91 -6.00 7.14 24.48
N SER A 92 -7.29 7.23 24.13
CA SER A 92 -8.05 8.48 24.09
C SER A 92 -7.32 9.60 23.33
N ALA A 93 -6.59 9.23 22.29
CA ALA A 93 -5.76 10.14 21.50
C ALA A 93 -6.53 10.64 20.27
N VAL A 94 -6.11 11.79 19.75
CA VAL A 94 -6.68 12.40 18.54
C VAL A 94 -5.59 12.70 17.51
N GLY A 95 -5.97 12.73 16.23
CA GLY A 95 -5.06 13.09 15.13
C GLY A 95 -4.24 11.93 14.57
N HIS A 96 -3.10 12.27 13.97
CA HIS A 96 -2.26 11.34 13.22
C HIS A 96 -1.29 10.57 14.13
N LEU A 97 -1.36 9.23 14.09
CA LEU A 97 -0.40 8.37 14.76
C LEU A 97 0.95 8.30 14.03
N PHE A 98 0.93 8.25 12.69
CA PHE A 98 2.13 8.15 11.86
C PHE A 98 2.54 9.51 11.30
N GLN A 99 3.85 9.72 11.06
CA GLN A 99 4.41 10.96 10.48
C GLN A 99 3.98 11.24 9.03
N GLY A 100 3.15 10.36 8.47
CA GLY A 100 2.66 10.44 7.11
C GLY A 100 2.53 9.05 6.49
N ARG A 101 2.80 8.99 5.19
CA ARG A 101 2.76 7.75 4.42
C ARG A 101 3.88 6.80 4.83
N TYR A 102 3.62 5.50 4.79
CA TYR A 102 4.67 4.48 4.82
C TYR A 102 5.67 4.70 3.67
N LYS A 103 6.92 4.32 3.92
CA LYS A 103 7.96 4.16 2.90
C LYS A 103 7.98 2.71 2.42
N SER A 104 8.32 2.53 1.15
CA SER A 104 8.47 1.21 0.55
C SER A 104 9.62 1.21 -0.44
N LEU A 105 10.49 0.23 -0.35
CA LEU A 105 11.52 -0.07 -1.35
C LEU A 105 11.17 -1.39 -2.03
N LEU A 106 11.28 -1.46 -3.36
CA LEU A 106 11.30 -2.73 -4.07
C LEU A 106 12.59 -3.47 -3.73
N VAL A 107 12.49 -4.79 -3.61
CA VAL A 107 13.61 -5.63 -3.22
C VAL A 107 13.76 -6.73 -4.27
N GLU A 108 14.95 -6.85 -4.83
CA GLU A 108 15.33 -8.02 -5.60
C GLU A 108 15.52 -9.22 -4.64
N PRO A 109 14.93 -10.40 -4.93
CA PRO A 109 15.29 -11.63 -4.25
C PRO A 109 16.79 -11.94 -4.36
N GLY A 110 17.32 -12.90 -3.61
CA GLY A 110 18.76 -13.15 -3.59
C GLY A 110 19.46 -12.53 -2.38
N SER A 111 20.71 -12.12 -2.62
CA SER A 111 21.59 -11.50 -1.61
C SER A 111 20.98 -10.23 -0.98
N TYR A 112 20.28 -9.40 -1.75
CA TYR A 112 19.63 -8.19 -1.27
C TYR A 112 18.52 -8.48 -0.25
N LEU A 113 17.66 -9.48 -0.54
CA LEU A 113 16.65 -9.94 0.40
C LEU A 113 17.28 -10.52 1.67
N LEU A 114 18.34 -11.32 1.52
CA LEU A 114 19.00 -11.97 2.63
C LEU A 114 19.63 -10.94 3.59
N GLU A 115 20.40 -9.98 3.08
CA GLU A 115 20.97 -8.89 3.88
C GLU A 115 19.89 -7.98 4.48
N LEU A 116 18.82 -7.68 3.74
CA LEU A 116 17.68 -6.93 4.27
C LEU A 116 17.01 -7.67 5.43
N SER A 117 16.89 -8.99 5.35
CA SER A 117 16.31 -9.80 6.43
C SER A 117 17.16 -9.74 7.70
N ARG A 118 18.50 -9.83 7.58
CA ARG A 118 19.45 -9.61 8.69
C ARG A 118 19.31 -8.20 9.26
N TYR A 119 19.31 -7.18 8.41
CA TYR A 119 19.12 -5.79 8.83
C TYR A 119 17.84 -5.66 9.65
N LEU A 120 16.72 -6.20 9.13
CA LEU A 120 15.41 -6.15 9.76
C LEU A 120 15.45 -6.82 11.13
N HIS A 121 15.95 -8.06 11.24
CA HIS A 121 15.95 -8.79 12.51
C HIS A 121 16.89 -8.21 13.55
N LEU A 122 17.96 -7.51 13.15
CA LEU A 122 18.88 -6.88 14.10
C LEU A 122 18.38 -5.54 14.66
N ASN A 123 17.32 -4.97 14.11
CA ASN A 123 16.75 -3.70 14.58
C ASN A 123 16.49 -3.61 16.10
N PRO A 124 16.02 -4.67 16.80
CA PRO A 124 15.81 -4.62 18.25
C PRO A 124 17.07 -4.36 19.08
N VAL A 125 18.25 -4.56 18.49
CA VAL A 125 19.57 -4.48 19.16
C VAL A 125 20.55 -3.58 18.40
N ARG A 126 20.00 -2.56 17.71
CA ARG A 126 20.75 -1.57 16.93
C ARG A 126 20.38 -0.13 17.28
N GLY A 127 21.31 0.78 16.99
CA GLY A 127 21.22 2.20 17.34
C GLY A 127 21.73 2.51 18.75
N SER A 128 21.96 3.78 19.04
CA SER A 128 22.72 4.24 20.23
C SER A 128 22.25 3.66 21.57
N ARG A 129 20.94 3.47 21.78
CA ARG A 129 20.40 2.88 23.01
C ARG A 129 20.27 1.36 22.98
N ARG A 130 19.70 0.81 21.91
CA ARG A 130 19.39 -0.64 21.84
C ARG A 130 20.62 -1.49 21.48
N GLY A 131 21.59 -0.89 20.81
CA GLY A 131 22.87 -1.49 20.45
C GLY A 131 23.94 -1.39 21.53
N ALA A 132 23.67 -0.77 22.68
CA ALA A 132 24.60 -0.71 23.80
C ALA A 132 24.83 -2.10 24.42
N GLY A 133 25.99 -2.32 25.03
CA GLY A 133 26.34 -3.58 25.69
C GLY A 133 27.14 -4.54 24.81
N THR A 134 27.59 -5.63 25.42
CA THR A 134 28.46 -6.63 24.78
C THR A 134 27.72 -7.40 23.68
N PRO A 135 28.43 -8.03 22.73
CA PRO A 135 27.81 -8.90 21.73
C PRO A 135 26.93 -10.00 22.35
N GLN A 136 27.30 -10.50 23.52
CA GLN A 136 26.53 -11.53 24.23
C GLN A 136 25.20 -10.99 24.78
N GLU A 137 25.23 -9.85 25.48
CA GLU A 137 24.00 -9.21 25.98
C GLU A 137 23.06 -8.82 24.83
N ARG A 138 23.62 -8.35 23.71
CA ARG A 138 22.86 -8.04 22.51
C ARG A 138 22.23 -9.29 21.91
N ARG A 139 22.95 -10.41 21.85
CA ARG A 139 22.42 -11.70 21.38
C ARG A 139 21.26 -12.19 22.25
N GLU A 140 21.40 -12.10 23.58
CA GLU A 140 20.35 -12.49 24.52
C GLU A 140 19.08 -11.65 24.31
N ARG A 141 19.23 -10.32 24.22
CA ARG A 141 18.09 -9.43 23.93
C ARG A 141 17.45 -9.72 22.58
N LEU A 142 18.25 -9.98 21.55
CA LEU A 142 17.74 -10.32 20.22
C LEU A 142 16.88 -11.58 20.24
N ARG A 143 17.37 -12.64 20.91
CA ARG A 143 16.65 -13.92 21.04
C ARG A 143 15.41 -13.83 21.95
N ALA A 144 15.42 -12.91 22.91
CA ALA A 144 14.28 -12.64 23.79
C ALA A 144 13.20 -11.74 23.14
N TYR A 145 13.51 -11.01 22.06
CA TYR A 145 12.59 -10.04 21.48
C TYR A 145 11.42 -10.71 20.74
N SER A 146 10.26 -10.80 21.42
CA SER A 146 9.03 -11.44 20.93
C SER A 146 8.38 -10.73 19.74
N TRP A 147 8.60 -9.43 19.59
CA TRP A 147 7.93 -8.59 18.60
C TRP A 147 8.66 -8.55 17.26
N SER A 148 9.21 -9.69 16.84
CA SER A 148 9.85 -9.90 15.55
C SER A 148 9.70 -11.34 15.08
N SER A 149 9.79 -11.59 13.78
CA SER A 149 9.81 -12.96 13.24
C SER A 149 11.15 -13.68 13.49
N TYR A 150 12.16 -13.01 14.05
CA TYR A 150 13.51 -13.57 14.22
C TYR A 150 13.53 -14.85 15.05
N ARG A 151 12.73 -14.93 16.13
CA ARG A 151 12.72 -16.11 17.01
C ARG A 151 12.31 -17.38 16.28
N GLY A 152 11.36 -17.27 15.33
CA GLY A 152 10.98 -18.35 14.42
C GLY A 152 12.14 -18.72 13.52
N TYR A 153 12.65 -17.74 12.76
CA TYR A 153 13.80 -17.91 11.85
C TYR A 153 15.02 -18.56 12.52
N ALA A 154 15.33 -18.14 13.75
CA ALA A 154 16.45 -18.61 14.53
C ALA A 154 16.21 -19.98 15.20
N GLY A 155 15.02 -20.56 15.09
CA GLY A 155 14.66 -21.83 15.73
C GLY A 155 14.61 -21.76 17.26
N VAL A 156 14.39 -20.57 17.83
CA VAL A 156 14.24 -20.33 19.27
C VAL A 156 12.78 -20.52 19.71
N ALA A 157 11.85 -20.32 18.78
CA ALA A 157 10.42 -20.55 18.97
C ALA A 157 9.81 -21.11 17.69
N ARG A 158 8.58 -21.61 17.77
CA ARG A 158 7.78 -21.93 16.58
C ARG A 158 7.51 -20.66 15.78
N GLN A 159 7.66 -20.72 14.46
CA GLN A 159 7.34 -19.60 13.59
C GLN A 159 5.83 -19.31 13.59
N ALA A 160 5.48 -18.02 13.53
CA ALA A 160 4.10 -17.60 13.36
C ALA A 160 3.54 -18.09 12.03
N SER A 161 2.34 -18.67 12.03
CA SER A 161 1.73 -19.30 10.84
C SER A 161 1.49 -18.34 9.66
N PHE A 162 1.46 -17.04 9.92
CA PHE A 162 1.29 -16.00 8.91
C PHE A 162 2.61 -15.50 8.30
N VAL A 163 3.74 -16.11 8.65
CA VAL A 163 5.07 -15.78 8.12
C VAL A 163 5.55 -16.90 7.20
N THR A 164 5.86 -16.56 5.95
CA THR A 164 6.40 -17.48 4.94
C THR A 164 7.92 -17.36 4.86
N GLU A 165 8.63 -18.39 5.30
CA GLU A 165 10.09 -18.37 5.41
C GLU A 165 10.81 -18.77 4.12
N ASP A 166 10.12 -19.46 3.21
CA ASP A 166 10.69 -20.16 2.06
C ASP A 166 11.56 -19.27 1.16
N LEU A 167 11.13 -18.02 0.93
CA LEU A 167 11.87 -17.11 0.07
C LEU A 167 13.22 -16.70 0.70
N VAL A 168 13.28 -16.50 2.02
CA VAL A 168 14.52 -16.12 2.71
C VAL A 168 15.39 -17.35 2.96
N PHE A 169 14.79 -18.50 3.27
CA PHE A 169 15.51 -19.75 3.46
C PHE A 169 16.02 -20.35 2.14
N GLY A 170 15.36 -20.08 1.02
CA GLY A 170 15.78 -20.51 -0.31
C GLY A 170 17.13 -19.93 -0.74
N GLU A 171 17.60 -18.87 -0.08
CA GLU A 171 18.94 -18.28 -0.31
C GLU A 171 20.07 -19.10 0.33
N PHE A 172 19.74 -20.07 1.18
CA PHE A 172 20.71 -20.98 1.77
C PHE A 172 20.74 -22.30 0.99
N GLN A 173 21.95 -22.88 0.89
CA GLN A 173 22.12 -24.20 0.26
C GLN A 173 21.40 -25.32 1.04
N ALA A 174 21.14 -25.13 2.34
CA ALA A 174 20.42 -26.09 3.17
C ALA A 174 18.92 -26.12 2.82
N ARG A 175 18.46 -27.25 2.27
CA ARG A 175 17.15 -27.36 1.61
C ARG A 175 15.93 -27.55 2.51
N THR A 176 16.05 -27.59 3.86
CA THR A 176 14.94 -27.41 4.83
C THR A 176 15.33 -27.75 6.26
N GLY A 177 14.50 -27.31 7.21
CA GLY A 177 14.50 -27.81 8.59
C GLY A 177 15.45 -27.09 9.54
N GLN A 178 15.93 -27.82 10.54
CA GLN A 178 16.71 -27.24 11.64
C GLN A 178 18.07 -26.69 11.17
N ALA A 179 18.68 -27.30 10.14
CA ALA A 179 19.97 -26.87 9.59
C ALA A 179 19.91 -25.44 9.02
N THR A 180 18.88 -25.13 8.24
CA THR A 180 18.68 -23.78 7.66
C THR A 180 18.48 -22.73 8.74
N ARG A 181 17.73 -23.06 9.82
CA ARG A 181 17.56 -22.15 10.97
C ARG A 181 18.87 -21.86 11.70
N VAL A 182 19.74 -22.87 11.85
CA VAL A 182 21.07 -22.70 12.43
C VAL A 182 21.95 -21.80 11.56
N GLN A 183 21.94 -22.00 10.24
CA GLN A 183 22.68 -21.15 9.29
C GLN A 183 22.17 -19.71 9.33
N TYR A 184 20.85 -19.52 9.26
CA TYR A 184 20.24 -18.19 9.36
C TYR A 184 20.57 -17.49 10.67
N ARG A 185 20.47 -18.21 11.80
CA ARG A 185 20.82 -17.67 13.12
C ARG A 185 22.26 -17.19 13.17
N ARG A 186 23.22 -18.00 12.68
CA ARG A 186 24.64 -17.61 12.60
C ARG A 186 24.81 -16.37 11.72
N PHE A 187 24.24 -16.41 10.52
CA PHE A 187 24.27 -15.31 9.57
C PHE A 187 23.76 -14.00 10.19
N VAL A 188 22.64 -13.99 10.91
CA VAL A 188 22.13 -12.78 11.55
C VAL A 188 23.00 -12.36 12.73
N GLU A 189 23.41 -13.28 13.60
CA GLU A 189 24.15 -12.95 14.82
C GLU A 189 25.60 -12.51 14.57
N GLU A 190 26.23 -12.92 13.46
CA GLU A 190 27.50 -12.35 12.98
C GLU A 190 27.38 -10.85 12.73
N GLY A 191 26.19 -10.38 12.35
CA GLY A 191 25.85 -8.98 12.22
C GLY A 191 25.87 -8.19 13.53
N LEU A 192 26.04 -8.84 14.69
CA LEU A 192 26.27 -8.15 15.96
C LEU A 192 27.72 -7.66 16.11
N LEU A 193 28.67 -8.29 15.40
CA LEU A 193 30.10 -8.01 15.53
C LEU A 193 30.58 -6.84 14.66
N ARG A 194 29.72 -6.36 13.77
CA ARG A 194 30.02 -5.27 12.83
C ARG A 194 28.85 -4.30 12.74
N GLU A 195 29.12 -3.08 12.31
CA GLU A 195 28.04 -2.21 11.87
C GLU A 195 27.46 -2.73 10.56
N ILE A 196 26.13 -2.70 10.48
CA ILE A 196 25.41 -3.04 9.26
C ILE A 196 24.83 -1.75 8.74
N GLU A 197 25.15 -1.39 7.51
CA GLU A 197 24.58 -0.22 6.86
C GLU A 197 23.07 -0.38 6.71
N ASN A 198 22.37 0.73 6.60
CA ASN A 198 20.94 0.69 6.33
C ASN A 198 20.73 0.38 4.84
N PRO A 199 20.05 -0.71 4.45
CA PRO A 199 19.79 -1.01 3.04
C PRO A 199 19.06 0.11 2.30
N ALA A 200 18.33 0.97 3.04
CA ALA A 200 17.71 2.15 2.46
C ALA A 200 18.71 3.24 2.02
N GLU A 201 19.93 3.24 2.53
CA GLU A 201 21.02 4.13 2.10
C GLU A 201 21.69 3.61 0.83
N ALA A 202 21.76 2.29 0.67
CA ALA A 202 22.16 1.63 -0.58
C ALA A 202 21.05 1.66 -1.66
N ALA A 203 19.83 2.09 -1.32
CA ALA A 203 18.71 2.08 -2.25
C ALA A 203 18.91 3.11 -3.38
N GLN A 204 19.04 2.61 -4.60
CA GLN A 204 19.08 3.43 -5.79
C GLN A 204 17.67 4.01 -6.06
N TRP A 205 17.64 5.24 -6.58
CA TRP A 205 16.39 5.97 -6.87
C TRP A 205 15.47 6.16 -5.64
N GLN A 206 15.99 5.99 -4.42
CA GLN A 206 15.22 6.00 -3.17
C GLN A 206 14.04 5.00 -3.14
N ALA A 207 14.06 3.99 -4.03
CA ALA A 207 12.89 3.15 -4.29
C ALA A 207 13.22 1.68 -4.63
N VAL A 208 14.45 1.35 -5.00
CA VAL A 208 14.85 -0.01 -5.42
C VAL A 208 16.11 -0.44 -4.68
N LEU A 209 16.07 -1.64 -4.11
CA LEU A 209 17.20 -2.36 -3.53
C LEU A 209 17.43 -3.63 -4.37
N GLY A 210 18.41 -3.59 -5.25
CA GLY A 210 18.68 -4.64 -6.21
C GLY A 210 19.82 -4.26 -7.15
N SER A 211 20.13 -5.18 -8.08
CA SER A 211 21.09 -5.02 -9.16
C SER A 211 20.68 -3.95 -10.18
N GLU A 212 21.63 -3.51 -11.00
CA GLU A 212 21.34 -2.59 -12.11
C GLU A 212 20.41 -3.25 -13.15
N GLU A 213 20.54 -4.55 -13.38
CA GLU A 213 19.65 -5.33 -14.24
C GLU A 213 18.20 -5.31 -13.70
N PHE A 214 18.04 -5.46 -12.40
CA PHE A 214 16.74 -5.34 -11.76
C PHE A 214 16.18 -3.93 -11.89
N LEU A 215 17.01 -2.91 -11.65
CA LEU A 215 16.61 -1.52 -11.83
C LEU A 215 16.13 -1.25 -13.26
N GLN A 216 16.83 -1.78 -14.27
CA GLN A 216 16.45 -1.64 -15.67
C GLN A 216 15.11 -2.34 -15.95
N THR A 217 14.93 -3.56 -15.44
CA THR A 217 13.65 -4.29 -15.54
C THR A 217 12.49 -3.49 -14.95
N ILE A 218 12.71 -2.79 -13.84
CA ILE A 218 11.69 -1.92 -13.23
C ILE A 218 11.42 -0.69 -14.12
N LYS A 219 12.46 -0.07 -14.70
CA LYS A 219 12.30 1.07 -15.63
C LYS A 219 11.44 0.67 -16.85
N ASP A 220 11.73 -0.46 -17.46
CA ASP A 220 11.01 -0.94 -18.65
C ASP A 220 9.53 -1.20 -18.32
N ARG A 221 9.25 -1.83 -17.18
CA ARG A 221 7.87 -2.01 -16.68
C ARG A 221 7.14 -0.68 -16.46
N MET A 222 7.84 0.33 -15.95
CA MET A 222 7.26 1.66 -15.74
C MET A 222 6.98 2.39 -17.06
N GLN A 223 7.85 2.24 -18.05
CA GLN A 223 7.67 2.79 -19.39
C GLN A 223 6.47 2.13 -20.08
N ALA A 224 6.43 0.80 -20.13
CA ALA A 224 5.32 0.04 -20.70
C ALA A 224 3.98 0.39 -20.02
N ARG A 225 3.94 0.57 -18.69
CA ARG A 225 2.72 1.02 -17.99
C ARG A 225 2.31 2.44 -18.36
N ARG A 226 3.28 3.32 -18.62
CA ARG A 226 3.01 4.71 -19.05
C ARG A 226 2.46 4.74 -20.47
N GLU A 227 3.01 3.91 -21.35
CA GLU A 227 2.54 3.72 -22.73
C GLU A 227 1.16 3.09 -22.75
N GLY A 228 0.93 1.98 -22.04
CA GLY A 228 -0.40 1.39 -21.91
C GLY A 228 -1.44 2.34 -21.29
N ARG A 229 -1.06 3.25 -20.38
CA ARG A 229 -1.98 4.31 -19.92
C ARG A 229 -2.27 5.36 -20.98
N ARG A 230 -1.29 5.71 -21.83
CA ARG A 230 -1.48 6.61 -22.98
C ARG A 230 -2.35 5.94 -24.03
N GLU A 231 -2.14 4.67 -24.31
CA GLU A 231 -2.96 3.86 -25.21
C GLU A 231 -4.37 3.69 -24.67
N VAL A 232 -4.58 3.32 -23.41
CA VAL A 232 -5.94 3.25 -22.82
C VAL A 232 -6.61 4.63 -22.86
N LYS A 233 -5.87 5.72 -22.67
CA LYS A 233 -6.41 7.08 -22.82
C LYS A 233 -6.74 7.40 -24.29
N ALA A 234 -5.92 6.97 -25.24
CA ALA A 234 -6.15 7.13 -26.67
C ALA A 234 -7.32 6.26 -27.15
N LEU A 235 -7.41 5.01 -26.69
CA LEU A 235 -8.47 4.05 -26.97
C LEU A 235 -9.79 4.50 -26.38
N ARG A 236 -9.82 5.06 -25.15
CA ARG A 236 -11.01 5.72 -24.56
C ARG A 236 -11.43 6.99 -25.31
N LYS A 237 -10.49 7.67 -25.98
CA LYS A 237 -10.78 8.81 -26.84
C LYS A 237 -11.25 8.37 -28.23
N ALA A 238 -10.83 7.18 -28.68
CA ALA A 238 -11.14 6.61 -29.99
C ALA A 238 -12.35 5.68 -29.99
N THR A 239 -12.74 5.13 -28.84
CA THR A 239 -13.99 4.37 -28.69
C THR A 239 -15.13 5.38 -28.68
N ALA A 240 -15.92 5.37 -29.75
CA ALA A 240 -17.12 6.17 -29.93
C ALA A 240 -18.20 5.75 -28.92
N GLY A 241 -18.04 6.17 -27.67
CA GLY A 241 -19.13 6.19 -26.70
C GLY A 241 -20.17 7.24 -27.07
N PRO A 242 -21.39 7.17 -26.51
CA PRO A 242 -22.42 8.17 -26.75
C PRO A 242 -21.90 9.57 -26.38
N SER A 243 -22.31 10.59 -27.14
CA SER A 243 -21.86 11.96 -26.89
C SER A 243 -22.24 12.40 -25.46
N PRO A 244 -21.41 13.22 -24.77
CA PRO A 244 -21.76 13.72 -23.44
C PRO A 244 -23.13 14.40 -23.39
N GLY A 245 -23.53 15.09 -24.47
CA GLY A 245 -24.85 15.70 -24.60
C GLY A 245 -25.98 14.68 -24.59
N ALA A 246 -25.84 13.56 -25.30
CA ALA A 246 -26.83 12.48 -25.32
C ALA A 246 -26.98 11.82 -23.94
N VAL A 247 -25.87 11.55 -23.26
CA VAL A 247 -25.88 11.01 -21.88
C VAL A 247 -26.58 11.97 -20.91
N VAL A 248 -26.28 13.27 -21.00
CA VAL A 248 -26.93 14.29 -20.16
C VAL A 248 -28.43 14.37 -20.46
N ALA A 249 -28.85 14.21 -21.72
CA ALA A 249 -30.26 14.21 -22.11
C ALA A 249 -31.04 13.02 -21.52
N VAL A 250 -30.46 11.81 -21.51
CA VAL A 250 -31.07 10.63 -20.88
C VAL A 250 -31.26 10.85 -19.38
N VAL A 251 -30.24 11.35 -18.70
CA VAL A 251 -30.33 11.65 -17.26
C VAL A 251 -31.33 12.78 -17.00
N ALA A 252 -31.34 13.82 -17.82
CA ALA A 252 -32.32 14.91 -17.74
C ALA A 252 -33.76 14.39 -17.80
N LYS A 253 -34.06 13.53 -18.78
CA LYS A 253 -35.37 12.89 -18.96
C LYS A 253 -35.76 12.02 -17.75
N LYS A 254 -34.85 11.16 -17.27
CA LYS A 254 -35.11 10.25 -16.13
C LYS A 254 -35.47 11.00 -14.85
N TYR A 255 -34.85 12.15 -14.61
CA TYR A 255 -35.05 12.92 -13.39
C TYR A 255 -36.05 14.07 -13.54
N GLY A 256 -36.65 14.25 -14.72
CA GLY A 256 -37.57 15.36 -14.99
C GLY A 256 -36.92 16.74 -14.85
N VAL A 257 -35.62 16.86 -15.14
CA VAL A 257 -34.86 18.12 -15.02
C VAL A 257 -34.36 18.54 -16.39
N PRO A 258 -34.52 19.80 -16.82
CA PRO A 258 -33.97 20.27 -18.09
C PRO A 258 -32.45 20.07 -18.19
N ALA A 259 -31.96 19.55 -19.32
CA ALA A 259 -30.53 19.26 -19.53
C ALA A 259 -29.63 20.48 -19.30
N VAL A 260 -30.07 21.67 -19.72
CA VAL A 260 -29.35 22.94 -19.50
C VAL A 260 -29.13 23.23 -18.01
N ARG A 261 -30.10 22.89 -17.15
CA ARG A 261 -29.98 23.05 -15.70
C ARG A 261 -28.99 22.05 -15.11
N LEU A 262 -28.87 20.85 -15.68
CA LEU A 262 -27.84 19.90 -15.27
C LEU A 262 -26.44 20.36 -15.63
N LEU A 263 -26.26 21.20 -16.64
CA LEU A 263 -24.96 21.76 -17.04
C LEU A 263 -24.63 23.05 -16.29
N GLN A 264 -25.61 23.93 -16.05
CA GLN A 264 -25.40 25.28 -15.51
C GLN A 264 -25.84 25.49 -14.05
N GLY A 265 -26.68 24.62 -13.47
CA GLY A 265 -27.30 24.83 -12.16
C GLY A 265 -26.41 24.50 -10.95
N ARG A 266 -26.44 25.35 -9.91
CA ARG A 266 -25.68 25.18 -8.65
C ARG A 266 -26.49 24.57 -7.47
N ALA A 267 -27.82 24.58 -7.51
CA ALA A 267 -28.66 24.21 -6.35
C ALA A 267 -29.81 23.21 -6.65
N TYR A 268 -30.54 23.34 -7.76
CA TYR A 268 -31.69 22.49 -8.07
C TYR A 268 -31.25 21.18 -8.78
N GLY A 269 -31.76 20.02 -8.33
CA GLY A 269 -31.44 18.73 -8.97
C GLY A 269 -30.01 18.22 -8.77
N LEU A 270 -29.35 18.58 -7.65
CA LEU A 270 -27.97 18.17 -7.30
C LEU A 270 -27.70 16.66 -7.47
N ARG A 271 -28.71 15.83 -7.23
CA ARG A 271 -28.67 14.38 -7.46
C ARG A 271 -28.54 14.04 -8.94
N ALA A 272 -29.46 14.50 -9.77
CA ALA A 272 -29.46 14.29 -11.22
C ALA A 272 -28.15 14.79 -11.86
N ARG A 273 -27.65 15.93 -11.39
CA ARG A 273 -26.37 16.49 -11.83
C ARG A 273 -25.18 15.60 -11.48
N SER A 274 -25.15 15.04 -10.28
CA SER A 274 -24.07 14.13 -9.86
C SER A 274 -24.12 12.80 -10.64
N VAL A 275 -25.33 12.31 -10.95
CA VAL A 275 -25.55 11.12 -11.78
C VAL A 275 -25.13 11.37 -13.24
N ALA A 276 -25.42 12.55 -13.78
CA ALA A 276 -25.00 12.94 -15.12
C ALA A 276 -23.46 13.01 -15.24
N MET A 277 -22.77 13.62 -14.27
CA MET A 277 -21.30 13.64 -14.23
C MET A 277 -20.70 12.23 -14.17
N TRP A 278 -21.29 11.37 -13.34
CA TRP A 278 -20.86 9.97 -13.24
C TRP A 278 -21.09 9.20 -14.54
N ALA A 279 -22.26 9.34 -15.17
CA ALA A 279 -22.58 8.64 -16.42
C ALA A 279 -21.66 9.10 -17.58
N VAL A 280 -21.42 10.42 -17.71
CA VAL A 280 -20.47 10.97 -18.69
C VAL A 280 -19.05 10.45 -18.44
N TRP A 281 -18.65 10.37 -17.18
CA TRP A 281 -17.34 9.82 -16.80
C TRP A 281 -17.19 8.34 -17.14
N GLN A 282 -18.27 7.56 -17.04
CA GLN A 282 -18.26 6.12 -17.36
C GLN A 282 -18.31 5.85 -18.87
N LEU A 283 -19.03 6.67 -19.64
CA LEU A 283 -19.41 6.32 -21.01
C LEU A 283 -18.72 7.14 -22.10
N CYS A 284 -18.27 8.37 -21.81
CA CYS A 284 -17.86 9.31 -22.85
C CYS A 284 -16.34 9.52 -22.94
N GLY A 285 -15.54 8.86 -22.11
CA GLY A 285 -14.08 8.97 -22.17
C GLY A 285 -13.48 10.31 -21.71
N LEU A 286 -14.29 11.25 -21.22
CA LEU A 286 -13.84 12.55 -20.72
C LEU A 286 -13.08 12.44 -19.40
N THR A 287 -12.06 13.30 -19.23
CA THR A 287 -11.37 13.51 -17.96
C THR A 287 -12.23 14.27 -16.97
N LEU A 288 -11.93 14.15 -15.67
CA LEU A 288 -12.64 14.88 -14.61
C LEU A 288 -12.58 16.41 -14.78
N ARG A 289 -11.53 16.91 -15.43
CA ARG A 289 -11.38 18.33 -15.75
C ARG A 289 -12.32 18.75 -16.89
N GLU A 290 -12.34 17.99 -17.98
CA GLU A 290 -13.26 18.23 -19.11
C GLU A 290 -14.73 18.11 -18.66
N ILE A 291 -15.04 17.18 -17.76
CA ILE A 291 -16.36 17.10 -17.12
C ILE A 291 -16.63 18.33 -16.25
N GLY A 292 -15.64 18.82 -15.51
CA GLY A 292 -15.76 20.07 -14.75
C GLY A 292 -16.11 21.26 -15.65
N GLU A 293 -15.42 21.40 -16.77
CA GLU A 293 -15.65 22.43 -17.79
C GLU A 293 -17.06 22.31 -18.40
N LEU A 294 -17.47 21.10 -18.81
CA LEU A 294 -18.80 20.82 -19.34
C LEU A 294 -19.92 21.17 -18.34
N PHE A 295 -19.68 20.91 -17.06
CA PHE A 295 -20.62 21.18 -15.98
C PHE A 295 -20.32 22.53 -15.31
N GLY A 296 -20.26 23.60 -16.10
CA GLY A 296 -20.27 24.98 -15.61
C GLY A 296 -18.98 25.43 -14.91
N GLY A 297 -17.83 24.93 -15.37
CA GLY A 297 -16.51 25.33 -14.86
C GLY A 297 -16.22 24.85 -13.44
N MET A 298 -16.74 23.68 -13.05
CA MET A 298 -16.45 23.10 -11.76
C MET A 298 -15.01 22.62 -11.65
N ASP A 299 -14.41 22.77 -10.45
CA ASP A 299 -13.12 22.19 -10.15
C ASP A 299 -13.14 20.66 -10.21
N TYR A 300 -12.07 20.05 -10.74
CA TYR A 300 -11.96 18.61 -10.94
C TYR A 300 -12.09 17.84 -9.62
N ALA A 301 -11.63 18.39 -8.49
CA ALA A 301 -11.71 17.73 -7.20
C ALA A 301 -13.17 17.66 -6.71
N ALA A 302 -13.98 18.68 -7.02
CA ALA A 302 -15.41 18.70 -6.73
C ALA A 302 -16.17 17.65 -7.56
N VAL A 303 -15.84 17.51 -8.86
CA VAL A 303 -16.38 16.44 -9.73
C VAL A 303 -16.02 15.07 -9.14
N ALA A 304 -14.75 14.87 -8.79
CA ALA A 304 -14.26 13.61 -8.23
C ALA A 304 -14.94 13.24 -6.91
N GLN A 305 -15.16 14.22 -6.03
CA GLN A 305 -15.82 14.01 -4.74
C GLN A 305 -17.29 13.62 -4.92
N ARG A 306 -18.01 14.25 -5.86
CA ARG A 306 -19.41 13.91 -6.17
C ARG A 306 -19.55 12.50 -6.71
N ILE A 307 -18.70 12.12 -7.67
CA ILE A 307 -18.66 10.76 -8.22
C ILE A 307 -18.42 9.73 -7.11
N ARG A 308 -17.40 9.95 -6.27
CA ARG A 308 -17.09 9.04 -5.16
C ARG A 308 -18.24 8.89 -4.17
N ARG A 309 -18.90 10.00 -3.79
CA ARG A 309 -20.06 9.97 -2.89
C ARG A 309 -21.20 9.16 -3.49
N LEU A 310 -21.46 9.34 -4.79
CA LEU A 310 -22.51 8.62 -5.51
C LEU A 310 -22.23 7.10 -5.54
N GLU A 311 -21.00 6.68 -5.80
CA GLU A 311 -20.61 5.26 -5.83
C GLU A 311 -20.60 4.59 -4.44
N SER A 312 -20.35 5.38 -3.39
CA SER A 312 -20.32 4.88 -2.01
C SER A 312 -21.70 4.55 -1.44
N ASP A 313 -22.77 5.06 -2.05
CA ASP A 313 -24.15 4.82 -1.61
C ASP A 313 -24.69 3.48 -2.16
N ARG A 314 -24.70 2.45 -1.29
CA ARG A 314 -25.13 1.10 -1.65
C ARG A 314 -26.59 1.02 -2.08
N GLN A 315 -27.46 1.91 -1.58
CA GLN A 315 -28.89 1.91 -1.94
C GLN A 315 -29.12 2.33 -3.39
N ARG A 316 -28.11 2.93 -4.05
CA ARG A 316 -28.23 3.53 -5.38
C ARG A 316 -27.62 2.71 -6.51
N ARG A 317 -27.03 1.54 -6.22
CA ARG A 317 -26.40 0.70 -7.27
C ARG A 317 -27.37 0.32 -8.38
N LYS A 318 -28.62 -0.01 -8.04
CA LYS A 318 -29.66 -0.35 -9.01
C LYS A 318 -30.00 0.85 -9.90
N GLU A 319 -30.22 2.02 -9.30
CA GLU A 319 -30.50 3.28 -10.01
C GLU A 319 -29.39 3.65 -11.01
N LEU A 320 -28.12 3.53 -10.59
CA LEU A 320 -26.96 3.81 -11.43
C LEU A 320 -26.81 2.80 -12.57
N HIS A 321 -27.06 1.52 -12.30
CA HIS A 321 -27.06 0.47 -13.31
C HIS A 321 -28.15 0.71 -14.37
N ASP A 322 -29.37 1.08 -13.96
CA ASP A 322 -30.46 1.41 -14.88
C ASP A 322 -30.11 2.62 -15.78
N VAL A 323 -29.38 3.61 -15.26
CA VAL A 323 -28.90 4.75 -16.07
C VAL A 323 -27.88 4.29 -17.10
N LEU A 324 -26.95 3.40 -16.75
CA LEU A 324 -25.97 2.89 -17.71
C LEU A 324 -26.64 2.13 -18.84
N ILE A 325 -27.61 1.27 -18.55
CA ILE A 325 -28.36 0.52 -19.58
C ILE A 325 -29.07 1.50 -20.52
N GLN A 326 -29.74 2.52 -19.98
CA GLN A 326 -30.44 3.52 -20.80
C GLN A 326 -29.50 4.34 -21.68
N CYS A 327 -28.30 4.64 -21.19
CA CYS A 327 -27.30 5.40 -21.94
C CYS A 327 -26.46 4.52 -22.89
N GLN A 328 -26.52 3.19 -22.81
CA GLN A 328 -25.84 2.28 -23.75
C GLN A 328 -26.65 2.01 -25.02
N ASN A 329 -27.94 2.37 -25.03
CA ASN A 329 -28.86 2.19 -26.14
C ASN A 329 -29.04 3.46 -27.01
N ILE A 330 -28.10 4.42 -26.94
CA ILE A 330 -28.15 5.72 -27.64
C ILE A 330 -26.90 5.99 -28.46
#